data_AF-A0AAP8GG41-F1
#
_entry.id   AF-A0AAP8GG41-F1
#
_cell.length_a   1.000
_cell.length_b   1.000
_cell.length_c   1.000
_cell.angle_alpha   90.00
_cell.angle_beta   90.00
_cell.angle_gamma   90.00
#
_symmetry.space_group_name_H-M   'P 1'
#
loop_
_entity.id
_entity.type
_entity.pdbx_description
1 polymer ?
#
loop_
_entity_poly.entity_id
_entity_poly.type
_entity_poly.pdbx_seq_one_letter_code
_entity_poly.pdbx_strand_id
1 'polypeptide(L)'
;MTPEILEAAREARRQEIEAWRAEQEAKPFTFEWNGRIWNAGPDSLGRLSPVVMLAKSVTAQTHMAWSDADNQQVKLSMPELEELAAAMVQAQVDRNDEIYRRQREMKEELSGLDDLASIRAFDVE
;
A
#
# COMPACT_ATOMS: atom_id res chain seq x y z
N MET A 1 24.45 -8.89 31.25
CA MET A 1 23.63 -8.89 30.01
C MET A 1 24.36 -9.77 29.02
N THR A 2 23.69 -10.78 28.46
CA THR A 2 24.34 -11.71 27.52
C THR A 2 23.95 -11.37 26.08
N PRO A 3 24.77 -11.72 25.07
CA PRO A 3 24.43 -11.52 23.66
C PRO A 3 23.08 -12.14 23.27
N GLU A 4 22.72 -13.27 23.88
CA GLU A 4 21.45 -13.97 23.61
C GLU A 4 20.24 -13.16 24.06
N ILE A 5 20.33 -12.41 25.16
CA ILE A 5 19.24 -11.55 25.64
C ILE A 5 19.04 -10.37 24.68
N LEU A 6 20.13 -9.81 24.14
CA LEU A 6 20.05 -8.73 23.16
C LEU A 6 19.41 -9.21 21.85
N GLU A 7 19.84 -10.37 21.34
CA GLU A 7 19.25 -10.94 20.12
C GLU A 7 17.78 -11.31 20.28
N ALA A 8 17.40 -11.90 21.42
CA ALA A 8 15.98 -12.19 21.69
C ALA A 8 15.13 -10.92 21.70
N ALA A 9 15.65 -9.80 22.24
CA ALA A 9 14.97 -8.52 22.23
C ALA A 9 14.88 -7.91 20.82
N ARG A 10 15.94 -8.02 20.01
CA ARG A 10 15.90 -7.58 18.59
C ARG A 10 14.92 -8.40 17.78
N GLU A 11 14.85 -9.71 18.03
CA GLU A 11 13.91 -10.59 17.33
C GLU A 11 12.46 -10.22 17.64
N ALA A 12 12.13 -9.92 18.90
CA ALA A 12 10.81 -9.42 19.26
C ALA A 12 10.45 -8.12 18.49
N ARG A 13 11.38 -7.16 18.42
CA ARG A 13 11.17 -5.92 17.66
C ARG A 13 11.08 -6.14 16.15
N ARG A 14 11.83 -7.09 15.58
CA ARG A 14 11.68 -7.47 14.16
C ARG A 14 10.28 -8.00 13.86
N GLN A 15 9.70 -8.80 14.75
CA GLN A 15 8.33 -9.31 14.60
C GLN A 15 7.30 -8.17 14.64
N GLU A 16 7.50 -7.17 15.51
CA GLU A 16 6.66 -5.97 15.54
C GLU A 16 6.78 -5.16 14.24
N ILE A 17 7.99 -5.02 13.67
CA ILE A 17 8.20 -4.38 12.37
C ILE A 17 7.49 -5.13 11.22
N GLU A 18 7.47 -6.47 11.25
CA GLU A 18 6.70 -7.25 10.27
C GLU A 18 5.19 -7.06 10.45
N ALA A 19 4.71 -7.03 11.69
CA ALA A 19 3.31 -6.77 11.99
C ALA A 19 2.88 -5.36 11.52
N TRP A 20 3.72 -4.34 11.79
CA TRP A 20 3.53 -2.99 11.28
C TRP A 20 3.42 -2.97 9.76
N ARG A 21 4.33 -3.65 9.05
CA ARG A 21 4.30 -3.71 7.58
C ARG A 21 2.98 -4.29 7.08
N ALA A 22 2.57 -5.44 7.63
CA ALA A 22 1.32 -6.09 7.25
C ALA A 22 0.10 -5.17 7.51
N GLU A 23 0.12 -4.41 8.61
CA GLU A 23 -0.92 -3.43 8.92
C GLU A 23 -0.92 -2.27 7.90
N GLN A 24 0.24 -1.71 7.56
CA GLN A 24 0.34 -0.60 6.60
C GLN A 24 -0.09 -1.01 5.18
N GLU A 25 0.30 -2.21 4.74
CA GLU A 25 -0.09 -2.79 3.45
C GLU A 25 -1.60 -3.09 3.39
N ALA A 26 -2.24 -3.40 4.52
CA ALA A 26 -3.68 -3.63 4.61
C ALA A 26 -4.52 -2.34 4.73
N LYS A 27 -3.91 -1.20 5.11
CA LYS A 27 -4.65 0.06 5.29
C LYS A 27 -5.23 0.54 3.96
N PRO A 28 -6.54 0.87 3.91
CA PRO A 28 -7.11 1.51 2.75
C PRO A 28 -6.46 2.87 2.53
N PHE A 29 -6.35 3.28 1.28
CA PHE A 29 -5.85 4.59 0.93
C PHE A 29 -6.47 5.10 -0.36
N THR A 30 -6.30 6.40 -0.55
CA THR A 30 -6.78 7.10 -1.73
C THR A 30 -5.63 7.80 -2.43
N PHE A 31 -5.85 8.16 -3.70
CA PHE A 31 -4.91 8.93 -4.50
C PHE A 31 -5.68 9.91 -5.40
N GLU A 32 -5.01 10.97 -5.82
CA GLU A 32 -5.57 11.93 -6.76
C GLU A 32 -5.27 11.51 -8.21
N TRP A 33 -6.29 11.51 -9.05
CA TRP A 33 -6.15 11.37 -10.49
C TRP A 33 -7.23 12.18 -11.19
N ASN A 34 -6.81 13.00 -12.17
CA ASN A 34 -7.68 13.86 -12.98
C ASN A 34 -8.59 14.77 -12.12
N GLY A 35 -8.02 15.38 -11.06
CA GLY A 35 -8.72 16.30 -10.16
C GLY A 35 -9.76 15.64 -9.24
N ARG A 36 -9.72 14.30 -9.10
CA ARG A 36 -10.59 13.53 -8.21
C ARG A 36 -9.80 12.58 -7.32
N ILE A 37 -10.38 12.27 -6.17
CA ILE A 37 -9.80 11.32 -5.21
C ILE A 37 -10.44 9.96 -5.43
N TRP A 38 -9.62 8.92 -5.62
CA TRP A 38 -10.08 7.55 -5.89
C TRP A 38 -9.57 6.60 -4.82
N ASN A 39 -10.34 5.54 -4.53
CA ASN A 39 -9.85 4.44 -3.70
C ASN A 39 -8.79 3.64 -4.48
N ALA A 40 -7.63 3.38 -3.86
CA ALA A 40 -6.51 2.65 -4.46
C ALA A 40 -6.07 1.41 -3.67
N GLY A 41 -6.82 1.01 -2.63
CA GLY A 41 -6.54 -0.25 -1.95
C GLY A 41 -6.64 -1.46 -2.89
N PRO A 42 -6.04 -2.61 -2.51
CA PRO A 42 -6.04 -3.84 -3.32
C PRO A 42 -7.44 -4.25 -3.82
N ASP A 43 -8.47 -4.05 -3.00
CA ASP A 43 -9.88 -4.33 -3.35
C ASP A 43 -10.38 -3.49 -4.53
N SER A 44 -9.94 -2.23 -4.63
CA SER A 44 -10.35 -1.32 -5.71
C SER A 44 -9.77 -1.76 -7.04
N LEU A 45 -8.49 -2.13 -7.05
CA LEU A 45 -7.83 -2.66 -8.25
C LEU A 45 -8.41 -4.03 -8.65
N GLY A 46 -8.70 -4.89 -7.68
CA GLY A 46 -9.34 -6.19 -7.92
C GLY A 46 -10.71 -6.06 -8.59
N ARG A 47 -11.47 -5.01 -8.28
CA ARG A 47 -12.75 -4.73 -8.93
C ARG A 47 -12.60 -4.03 -10.29
N LEU A 48 -11.60 -3.15 -10.46
CA LEU A 48 -11.39 -2.39 -11.69
C LEU A 48 -10.80 -3.27 -12.81
N SER A 49 -9.96 -4.26 -12.46
CA SER A 49 -9.25 -5.08 -13.44
C SER A 49 -10.17 -5.87 -14.39
N PRO A 50 -11.23 -6.58 -13.91
CA PRO A 50 -12.19 -7.24 -14.80
C PRO A 50 -12.99 -6.26 -15.67
N VAL A 51 -13.26 -5.05 -15.16
CA VAL A 51 -13.97 -3.99 -15.89
C VAL A 51 -13.13 -3.52 -17.07
N VAL A 52 -11.84 -3.27 -16.86
CA VAL A 52 -10.89 -2.91 -17.93
C VAL A 52 -10.68 -4.06 -18.92
N MET A 53 -10.66 -5.32 -18.47
CA MET A 53 -10.61 -6.47 -19.40
C MET A 53 -11.86 -6.56 -20.27
N LEU A 54 -13.05 -6.38 -19.69
CA LEU A 54 -14.31 -6.39 -20.44
C LEU A 54 -14.35 -5.25 -21.46
N ALA A 55 -13.95 -4.05 -21.05
CA ALA A 55 -13.84 -2.86 -21.89
C ALA A 55 -13.05 -3.12 -23.19
N LYS A 56 -11.93 -3.85 -23.10
CA LYS A 56 -11.09 -4.21 -24.26
C LYS A 56 -11.76 -5.17 -25.24
N SER A 57 -12.76 -5.92 -24.80
CA SER A 57 -13.43 -6.97 -25.58
C SER A 57 -14.76 -6.53 -26.21
N VAL A 58 -15.42 -5.50 -25.68
CA VAL A 58 -16.76 -5.07 -26.09
C VAL A 58 -16.67 -3.70 -26.78
N THR A 59 -16.84 -3.68 -28.09
CA THR A 59 -16.87 -2.43 -28.90
C THR A 59 -18.16 -1.62 -28.73
N ALA A 60 -19.20 -2.16 -28.08
CA ALA A 60 -20.51 -1.51 -27.96
C ALA A 60 -20.61 -0.50 -26.80
N GLN A 61 -19.79 -0.65 -25.74
CA GLN A 61 -19.88 0.21 -24.55
C GLN A 61 -18.73 1.23 -24.55
N THR A 62 -19.04 2.49 -24.86
CA THR A 62 -18.02 3.55 -24.95
C THR A 62 -17.66 4.18 -23.60
N HIS A 63 -18.52 4.03 -22.59
CA HIS A 63 -18.34 4.61 -21.25
C HIS A 63 -18.83 3.65 -20.16
N MET A 64 -18.21 3.67 -18.98
CA MET A 64 -18.72 3.01 -17.77
C MET A 64 -18.70 3.95 -16.58
N ALA A 65 -19.61 3.70 -15.63
CA ALA A 65 -19.61 4.41 -14.36
C ALA A 65 -18.65 3.72 -13.38
N TRP A 66 -17.73 4.49 -12.80
CA TRP A 66 -16.88 4.08 -11.69
C TRP A 66 -17.04 5.05 -10.52
N SER A 67 -16.98 4.56 -9.29
CA SER A 67 -17.15 5.39 -8.10
C SER A 67 -15.81 5.95 -7.65
N ASP A 68 -15.76 7.26 -7.41
CA ASP A 68 -14.65 7.90 -6.72
C ASP A 68 -14.69 7.63 -5.20
N ALA A 69 -13.75 8.18 -4.43
CA ALA A 69 -13.63 7.93 -3.00
C ALA A 69 -14.84 8.43 -2.19
N ASP A 70 -15.56 9.44 -2.71
CA ASP A 70 -16.78 9.99 -2.12
C ASP A 70 -18.05 9.23 -2.56
N ASN A 71 -17.88 8.09 -3.24
CA ASN A 71 -18.94 7.29 -3.82
C ASN A 71 -19.74 7.99 -4.94
N GLN A 72 -19.20 9.05 -5.55
CA GLN A 72 -19.82 9.68 -6.71
C GLN A 72 -19.57 8.82 -7.96
N GLN A 73 -20.63 8.54 -8.72
CA GLN A 73 -20.49 7.85 -9.99
C GLN A 73 -19.94 8.79 -11.06
N VAL A 74 -18.74 8.49 -11.54
CA VAL A 74 -18.07 9.19 -12.63
C VAL A 74 -18.17 8.35 -13.88
N LYS A 75 -18.68 8.93 -14.97
CA LYS A 75 -18.68 8.28 -16.28
C LYS A 75 -17.31 8.48 -16.90
N LEU A 76 -16.60 7.37 -17.13
CA LEU A 76 -15.30 7.34 -17.76
C LEU A 76 -15.41 6.62 -19.10
N SER A 77 -14.73 7.14 -20.11
CA SER A 77 -14.49 6.43 -21.37
C SER A 77 -13.59 5.21 -21.15
N MET A 78 -13.53 4.32 -22.14
CA MET A 78 -12.65 3.15 -22.03
C MET A 78 -11.16 3.53 -21.86
N PRO A 79 -10.60 4.51 -22.59
CA PRO A 79 -9.23 4.96 -22.34
C PRO A 79 -9.03 5.53 -20.94
N GLU A 80 -9.97 6.33 -20.45
CA GLU A 80 -9.89 6.89 -19.09
C GLU A 80 -9.94 5.81 -17.99
N LEU A 81 -10.67 4.71 -18.21
CA LEU A 81 -10.65 3.56 -17.29
C LEU A 81 -9.29 2.85 -17.28
N GLU A 82 -8.66 2.71 -18.46
CA GLU A 82 -7.32 2.14 -18.57
C GLU A 82 -6.27 3.04 -17.89
N GLU A 83 -6.35 4.34 -18.10
CA GLU A 83 -5.47 5.33 -17.45
C GLU A 83 -5.69 5.36 -15.94
N LEU A 84 -6.94 5.32 -15.46
CA LEU A 84 -7.25 5.23 -14.04
C LEU A 84 -6.67 3.95 -13.42
N ALA A 85 -6.81 2.81 -14.11
CA ALA A 85 -6.25 1.55 -13.63
C ALA A 85 -4.72 1.59 -13.57
N ALA A 86 -4.06 2.14 -14.60
CA ALA A 86 -2.61 2.30 -14.61
C ALA A 86 -2.13 3.24 -13.48
N ALA A 87 -2.82 4.36 -13.28
CA ALA A 87 -2.51 5.30 -12.20
C ALA A 87 -2.73 4.67 -10.81
N MET A 88 -3.77 3.86 -10.63
CA MET A 88 -4.02 3.12 -9.40
C MET A 88 -2.97 2.04 -9.12
N VAL A 89 -2.48 1.35 -10.16
CA VAL A 89 -1.35 0.41 -10.03
C VAL A 89 -0.09 1.15 -9.61
N GLN A 90 0.22 2.28 -10.26
CA GLN A 90 1.38 3.09 -9.89
C GLN A 90 1.31 3.55 -8.44
N ALA A 91 0.17 4.09 -8.00
CA ALA A 91 -0.03 4.54 -6.64
C ALA A 91 0.15 3.41 -5.60
N GLN A 92 -0.26 2.17 -5.92
CA GLN A 92 -0.02 1.01 -5.07
C GLN A 92 1.46 0.61 -5.03
N VAL A 93 2.15 0.63 -6.16
CA VAL A 93 3.60 0.35 -6.21
C VAL A 93 4.36 1.37 -5.37
N ASP A 94 4.10 2.66 -5.57
CA ASP A 94 4.77 3.74 -4.84
C ASP A 94 4.55 3.61 -3.33
N ARG A 95 3.32 3.36 -2.90
CA ARG A 95 2.98 3.15 -1.48
C ARG A 95 3.70 1.93 -0.90
N ASN A 96 3.70 0.80 -1.62
CA ASN A 96 4.34 -0.42 -1.13
C ASN A 96 5.86 -0.27 -1.05
N ASP A 97 6.46 0.47 -1.99
CA ASP A 97 7.89 0.78 -1.98
C ASP A 97 8.26 1.69 -0.80
N GLU A 98 7.41 2.66 -0.45
CA GLU A 98 7.57 3.48 0.76
C GLU A 98 7.53 2.63 2.04
N ILE A 99 6.54 1.75 2.18
CA ILE A 99 6.42 0.84 3.32
C ILE A 99 7.64 -0.08 3.41
N TYR A 100 8.09 -0.62 2.28
CA TYR A 100 9.28 -1.47 2.22
C TYR A 100 10.55 -0.72 2.65
N ARG A 101 10.76 0.50 2.16
CA ARG A 101 11.91 1.33 2.56
C ARG A 101 11.88 1.64 4.05
N ARG A 102 10.74 2.05 4.60
CA ARG A 102 10.62 2.31 6.03
C ARG A 102 10.86 1.06 6.88
N GLN A 103 10.36 -0.11 6.46
CA GLN A 103 10.69 -1.38 7.11
C GLN A 103 12.21 -1.63 7.13
N ARG A 104 12.90 -1.39 6.01
CA ARG A 104 14.35 -1.55 5.90
C ARG A 104 15.10 -0.62 6.84
N GLU A 105 14.73 0.65 6.86
CA GLU A 105 15.29 1.66 7.77
C GLU A 105 15.13 1.26 9.23
N MET A 106 13.92 0.86 9.66
CA MET A 106 13.69 0.42 11.04
C MET A 106 14.55 -0.80 11.42
N LYS A 107 14.71 -1.77 10.51
CA LYS A 107 15.57 -2.93 10.76
C LYS A 107 17.06 -2.55 10.87
N GLU A 108 17.51 -1.60 10.07
CA GLU A 108 18.87 -1.09 10.10
C GLU A 108 19.14 -0.30 11.39
N GLU A 109 18.23 0.60 11.78
CA GLU A 109 18.27 1.33 13.06
C GLU A 109 18.32 0.36 14.26
N LEU A 110 17.40 -0.61 14.31
CA LEU A 110 17.34 -1.63 15.36
C LEU A 110 18.63 -2.46 15.45
N SER A 111 19.25 -2.77 14.31
CA SER A 111 20.51 -3.53 14.27
C SER A 111 21.70 -2.75 14.84
N GLY A 112 21.65 -1.41 14.78
CA GLY A 112 22.68 -0.52 15.31
C GLY A 112 22.63 -0.32 16.83
N LEU A 113 21.56 -0.70 17.51
CA LEU A 113 21.42 -0.55 18.96
C LEU A 113 22.22 -1.63 19.72
N ASP A 114 23.00 -1.24 20.73
CA ASP A 114 23.91 -2.13 21.47
C ASP A 114 23.46 -2.47 22.90
N ASP A 115 22.47 -1.76 23.44
CA ASP A 115 21.94 -1.98 24.79
C ASP A 115 20.47 -2.43 24.81
N LEU A 116 20.12 -3.19 25.86
CA LEU A 116 18.79 -3.79 26.00
C LEU A 116 17.68 -2.75 26.23
N ALA A 117 17.98 -1.62 26.87
CA ALA A 117 16.96 -0.61 27.15
C ALA A 117 16.55 0.09 25.85
N SER A 118 17.51 0.48 25.02
CA SER A 118 17.26 1.07 23.70
C SER A 118 16.53 0.10 22.77
N ILE A 119 16.95 -1.17 22.68
CA ILE A 119 16.25 -2.19 21.87
C ILE A 119 14.79 -2.34 22.33
N ARG A 120 14.56 -2.37 23.65
CA ARG A 120 13.20 -2.46 24.19
C ARG A 120 12.40 -1.17 24.07
N ALA A 121 13.03 -0.02 23.89
CA ALA A 121 12.36 1.25 23.69
C ALA A 121 12.22 1.62 22.20
N PHE A 122 12.73 0.78 21.28
CA PHE A 122 12.66 1.03 19.85
C PHE A 122 11.20 1.17 19.41
N ASP A 123 10.93 2.31 18.79
CA ASP A 123 9.61 2.70 18.33
C ASP A 123 9.33 2.14 16.94
N VAL A 124 8.14 1.59 16.74
CA VAL A 124 7.73 0.93 15.50
C VAL A 124 6.54 1.70 14.93
N GLU A 125 6.86 2.84 14.33
CA GLU A 125 5.90 3.75 13.66
C GLU A 125 6.36 4.13 12.24
#